data_AF-A0A179FBU5-F1
#
_entry.id   AF-A0A179FBU5-F1
#
_cell.length_a   1.000
_cell.length_b   1.000
_cell.length_c   1.000
_cell.angle_alpha   90.00
_cell.angle_beta   90.00
_cell.angle_gamma   90.00
#
_symmetry.space_group_name_H-M   'P 1'
#
loop_
_entity.id
_entity.type
_entity.pdbx_description
1 polymer ?
#
loop_
_entity_poly.entity_id
_entity_poly.type
_entity_poly.pdbx_seq_one_letter_code
_entity_poly.pdbx_strand_id
1 'polypeptide(L)'
;MAQTTRGEMLSSNLSSAPSTTFSVPESSPDFDPLEPDVDGKGDTSPSIDYAGYEGIDWNRLAGFSIRKHRKRARTGWVWEHGFDIENTDSGHRYWLCKLCHRKKTAITHMYDAASTSQANSHMEEVHHVCKGGPMLPQRKKQRTLLDMVDLDTHQPKCCKNEPQVDQALMLLQEQIYKAWRMGKVLSLISFDVKGAYNGVCKERLLERLRARGIPEGLVRWIGAFCSERSASIVVNGHASARQELPQAGLPQGSPLSPILFLLFNAYLVQRKISTAGGSVAFVDDYSAWVTGPTAEANRAGLESIINNALEWEKRSGATFEADKTTVIHFTRMAERNSETPYTIKGQEVKPKSSAKILGVIMDSGLRYKEHMARAAAKGLSAAMDLRRLRMASPRMARQLSVATVAPTVDYASNIWSHACGLREAAWLDKAQRVGAQAITGTFRTVATAVAEAEASIQPLPEGVGKYSKRMDKALPGSHTRALYDTLTKREAKVLAQLRTGMSALNGYLHRIGVADSDVCDCGQAAETIEHFLFRCKKWTGQWEIMLQYSRTKMGNLSFFLGGKAATDDDKWRPDLEAMRAAVQFAMVTKWLDLAQREDTY
;
A
#
# COMPACT_ATOMS: atom_id res chain seq x y z
N MET A 1 21.80 -11.51 50.02
CA MET A 1 23.10 -10.85 50.33
C MET A 1 23.48 -10.00 49.13
N ALA A 2 23.90 -8.74 49.35
CA ALA A 2 24.47 -7.76 48.39
C ALA A 2 23.77 -7.63 47.00
N GLN A 3 23.17 -6.51 46.56
CA GLN A 3 23.33 -5.09 46.88
C GLN A 3 24.76 -4.53 46.78
N THR A 4 25.04 -3.84 45.66
CA THR A 4 25.73 -2.52 45.65
C THR A 4 25.15 -1.67 44.50
N THR A 5 25.17 -0.34 44.67
CA THR A 5 24.44 0.68 43.87
C THR A 5 25.36 1.73 43.23
N ARG A 6 24.81 2.46 42.24
CA ARG A 6 25.18 3.77 41.62
C ARG A 6 25.25 3.68 40.09
N GLY A 7 24.76 4.63 39.30
CA GLY A 7 23.93 5.81 39.62
C GLY A 7 24.22 6.99 38.68
N GLU A 8 23.18 7.50 38.00
CA GLU A 8 23.07 8.87 37.41
C GLU A 8 24.11 9.24 36.29
N MET A 9 23.91 10.21 35.41
CA MET A 9 22.76 10.97 34.88
C MET A 9 23.20 11.55 33.53
N LEU A 10 22.30 11.74 32.56
CA LEU A 10 22.26 12.93 31.69
C LEU A 10 21.00 12.89 30.80
N SER A 11 20.44 14.08 30.54
CA SER A 11 19.07 14.27 30.05
C SER A 11 19.01 15.17 28.81
N SER A 12 17.84 15.20 28.16
CA SER A 12 17.41 16.16 27.11
C SER A 12 18.14 16.06 25.75
N ASN A 13 17.48 16.10 24.59
CA ASN A 13 16.41 17.02 24.19
C ASN A 13 15.45 16.42 23.16
N LEU A 14 14.16 16.77 23.27
CA LEU A 14 13.21 16.68 22.16
C LEU A 14 13.35 17.93 21.27
N SER A 15 13.13 17.80 19.97
CA SER A 15 12.91 18.94 19.09
C SER A 15 11.64 18.74 18.25
N SER A 16 10.67 19.61 18.46
CA SER A 16 9.42 19.72 17.72
C SER A 16 9.39 21.05 16.99
N ALA A 17 9.19 21.05 15.67
CA ALA A 17 9.06 22.28 14.88
C ALA A 17 7.56 22.65 14.71
N PRO A 18 7.13 23.88 15.08
CA PRO A 18 5.76 24.34 14.86
C PRO A 18 5.59 24.96 13.46
N SER A 19 4.38 24.85 12.92
CA SER A 19 3.92 25.63 11.74
C SER A 19 2.90 26.67 12.22
N THR A 20 3.13 27.94 11.92
CA THR A 20 2.28 29.04 12.40
C THR A 20 1.56 29.72 11.25
N THR A 21 0.22 29.59 11.22
CA THR A 21 -0.66 30.35 10.32
C THR A 21 -1.49 31.29 11.19
N PHE A 22 -1.48 32.59 10.90
CA PHE A 22 -2.21 33.60 11.69
C PHE A 22 -3.45 34.10 10.93
N SER A 23 -4.57 34.17 11.64
CA SER A 23 -5.82 34.82 11.23
C SER A 23 -6.27 35.73 12.37
N VAL A 24 -6.79 36.92 12.05
CA VAL A 24 -7.25 37.92 13.04
C VAL A 24 -8.76 37.74 13.28
N PRO A 25 -9.28 37.91 14.52
CA PRO A 25 -10.72 37.76 14.82
C PRO A 25 -11.50 39.08 14.74
N GLU A 26 -12.80 38.98 14.46
CA GLU A 26 -13.78 40.08 14.58
C GLU A 26 -14.59 39.96 15.88
N SER A 27 -14.72 41.07 16.64
CA SER A 27 -16.00 41.52 17.20
C SER A 27 -15.92 42.95 17.79
N SER A 28 -17.09 43.61 17.81
CA SER A 28 -17.43 45.02 18.11
C SER A 28 -17.27 45.42 19.61
N PRO A 29 -17.60 46.66 20.09
CA PRO A 29 -18.40 47.74 19.48
C PRO A 29 -17.91 49.22 19.64
N ASP A 30 -18.66 50.10 18.97
CA ASP A 30 -18.92 51.55 19.15
C ASP A 30 -18.12 52.38 20.18
N PHE A 31 -17.56 53.52 19.76
CA PHE A 31 -17.85 54.89 20.25
C PHE A 31 -17.00 55.95 19.49
N ASP A 32 -17.68 56.89 18.81
CA ASP A 32 -17.17 58.24 18.45
C ASP A 32 -17.34 59.20 19.66
N PRO A 33 -16.83 60.47 19.70
CA PRO A 33 -16.17 61.26 18.65
C PRO A 33 -14.90 62.05 19.09
N LEU A 34 -14.28 62.80 18.15
CA LEU A 34 -13.88 64.23 18.23
C LEU A 34 -12.55 64.59 17.51
N GLU A 35 -12.62 65.60 16.66
CA GLU A 35 -11.54 66.46 16.13
C GLU A 35 -11.43 67.77 16.96
N PRO A 36 -10.48 68.71 16.73
CA PRO A 36 -9.16 68.64 16.06
C PRO A 36 -8.01 69.33 16.88
N ASP A 37 -6.89 69.59 16.19
CA ASP A 37 -5.94 70.72 16.33
C ASP A 37 -4.55 70.59 17.02
N VAL A 38 -3.53 70.67 16.15
CA VAL A 38 -2.34 71.55 16.15
C VAL A 38 -1.45 71.65 17.40
N ASP A 39 -0.29 70.97 17.33
CA ASP A 39 1.08 71.52 17.34
C ASP A 39 2.06 70.33 17.15
N GLY A 40 3.27 70.41 16.60
CA GLY A 40 4.14 71.55 16.32
C GLY A 40 5.59 71.11 16.64
N LYS A 41 6.49 71.11 15.64
CA LYS A 41 7.82 70.44 15.59
C LYS A 41 7.71 68.93 15.23
N GLY A 42 8.41 68.39 14.24
CA GLY A 42 9.52 68.93 13.45
C GLY A 42 10.81 68.22 13.80
N ASP A 43 11.09 67.11 13.11
CA ASP A 43 12.44 66.56 13.03
C ASP A 43 12.68 65.82 11.71
N THR A 44 13.89 66.00 11.18
CA THR A 44 14.28 65.61 9.82
C THR A 44 14.36 64.09 9.65
N SER A 45 13.38 63.49 8.99
CA SER A 45 13.51 62.10 8.51
C SER A 45 14.58 62.02 7.42
N PRO A 46 15.56 61.10 7.50
CA PRO A 46 16.52 60.90 6.42
C PRO A 46 15.78 60.41 5.17
N SER A 47 16.10 60.97 4.01
CA SER A 47 15.50 60.54 2.74
C SER A 47 15.93 59.11 2.41
N ILE A 48 15.09 58.14 2.80
CA ILE A 48 15.25 56.75 2.41
C ILE A 48 15.08 56.69 0.89
N ASP A 49 16.13 56.25 0.19
CA ASP A 49 16.08 56.10 -1.26
C ASP A 49 15.24 54.87 -1.62
N TYR A 50 14.00 55.09 -2.04
CA TYR A 50 13.00 54.04 -2.31
C TYR A 50 13.24 53.28 -3.64
N ALA A 51 14.34 53.53 -4.34
CA ALA A 51 14.65 52.96 -5.65
C ALA A 51 14.53 51.41 -5.70
N GLY A 52 13.54 50.91 -6.43
CA GLY A 52 13.21 49.49 -6.56
C GLY A 52 12.14 48.94 -5.59
N TYR A 53 11.60 49.77 -4.68
CA TYR A 53 10.45 49.46 -3.82
C TYR A 53 9.16 50.17 -4.27
N GLU A 54 9.13 50.67 -5.51
CA GLU A 54 8.01 51.38 -6.11
C GLU A 54 6.72 50.53 -6.17
N GLY A 55 5.67 51.05 -5.52
CA GLY A 55 4.35 50.41 -5.44
C GLY A 55 4.15 49.49 -4.24
N ILE A 56 4.93 49.64 -3.16
CA ILE A 56 4.54 49.11 -1.84
C ILE A 56 3.62 50.09 -1.12
N ASP A 57 2.41 49.63 -0.83
CA ASP A 57 1.54 50.24 0.18
C ASP A 57 1.99 49.78 1.58
N TRP A 58 2.64 50.68 2.32
CA TRP A 58 3.18 50.40 3.67
C TRP A 58 2.11 50.39 4.76
N ASN A 59 0.93 50.99 4.52
CA ASN A 59 -0.18 50.97 5.48
C ASN A 59 -0.72 49.55 5.70
N ARG A 60 -0.51 48.67 4.72
CA ARG A 60 -0.86 47.24 4.78
C ARG A 60 0.25 46.35 5.36
N LEU A 61 1.37 46.94 5.80
CA LEU A 61 2.59 46.27 6.26
C LEU A 61 3.17 46.96 7.51
N ALA A 62 2.31 47.29 8.47
CA ALA A 62 2.73 47.80 9.77
C ALA A 62 3.72 46.85 10.45
N GLY A 63 4.81 47.38 11.03
CA GLY A 63 5.91 46.59 11.60
C GLY A 63 6.94 46.05 10.59
N PHE A 64 6.94 46.55 9.34
CA PHE A 64 7.95 46.20 8.33
C PHE A 64 8.59 47.45 7.71
N SER A 65 9.86 47.32 7.30
CA SER A 65 10.62 48.42 6.71
C SER A 65 11.54 47.96 5.58
N ILE A 66 12.08 48.94 4.83
CA ILE A 66 13.14 48.71 3.84
C ILE A 66 14.46 48.52 4.56
N ARG A 67 15.20 47.48 4.16
CA ARG A 67 16.55 47.18 4.63
C ARG A 67 17.51 48.37 4.45
N LYS A 68 17.96 48.97 5.55
CA LYS A 68 18.79 50.19 5.57
C LYS A 68 20.20 50.05 4.99
N HIS A 69 20.69 48.82 4.74
CA HIS A 69 22.01 48.57 4.13
C HIS A 69 22.00 47.48 3.04
N ARG A 70 22.17 47.88 1.77
CA ARG A 70 22.44 46.96 0.64
C ARG A 70 23.84 46.35 0.76
N LYS A 71 23.95 45.14 1.31
CA LYS A 71 25.08 44.22 1.05
C LYS A 71 24.61 43.08 0.15
N ARG A 72 25.05 43.14 -1.13
CA ARG A 72 24.75 42.31 -2.32
C ARG A 72 23.27 42.24 -2.77
N ALA A 73 23.07 42.37 -4.09
CA ALA A 73 21.81 42.03 -4.75
C ALA A 73 21.63 40.51 -4.77
N ARG A 74 20.40 40.02 -4.58
CA ARG A 74 20.08 38.60 -4.65
C ARG A 74 19.80 38.18 -6.08
N THR A 75 20.53 37.16 -6.55
CA THR A 75 20.45 36.66 -7.93
C THR A 75 19.56 35.41 -7.98
N GLY A 76 18.30 35.57 -8.39
CA GLY A 76 17.37 34.47 -8.63
C GLY A 76 16.00 34.99 -9.07
N TRP A 77 15.44 34.37 -10.13
CA TRP A 77 14.26 34.86 -10.85
C TRP A 77 13.06 35.25 -9.94
N VAL A 78 12.82 34.52 -8.85
CA VAL A 78 11.71 34.81 -7.93
C VAL A 78 11.82 36.20 -7.25
N TRP A 79 13.02 36.78 -7.15
CA TRP A 79 13.24 38.13 -6.62
C TRP A 79 12.86 39.24 -7.61
N GLU A 80 12.67 38.92 -8.90
CA GLU A 80 12.04 39.85 -9.85
C GLU A 80 10.57 40.08 -9.47
N HIS A 81 9.92 39.06 -8.90
CA HIS A 81 8.50 39.05 -8.52
C HIS A 81 8.23 39.34 -7.02
N GLY A 82 9.25 39.54 -6.19
CA GLY A 82 9.08 39.83 -4.76
C GLY A 82 9.93 40.99 -4.22
N PHE A 83 9.47 41.59 -3.12
CA PHE A 83 10.23 42.59 -2.35
C PHE A 83 10.94 41.91 -1.16
N ASP A 84 12.15 42.37 -0.80
CA ASP A 84 12.93 41.91 0.35
C ASP A 84 12.66 42.88 1.51
N ILE A 85 11.76 42.52 2.43
CA ILE A 85 11.36 43.38 3.55
C ILE A 85 11.81 42.79 4.89
N GLU A 86 12.03 43.69 5.85
CA GLU A 86 12.57 43.36 7.16
C GLU A 86 11.56 43.78 8.23
N ASN A 87 11.19 42.85 9.12
CA ASN A 87 10.34 43.16 10.27
C ASN A 87 11.12 44.06 11.23
N THR A 88 10.52 45.17 11.67
CA THR A 88 11.21 46.21 12.45
C THR A 88 11.66 45.75 13.82
N ASP A 89 10.97 44.77 14.39
CA ASP A 89 11.09 44.42 15.81
C ASP A 89 12.03 43.21 16.01
N SER A 90 12.04 42.30 15.03
CA SER A 90 12.86 41.07 15.05
C SER A 90 14.07 41.11 14.11
N GLY A 91 14.14 42.06 13.17
CA GLY A 91 15.11 42.04 12.07
C GLY A 91 14.94 40.86 11.10
N HIS A 92 13.86 40.08 11.24
CA HIS A 92 13.63 38.91 10.42
C HIS A 92 13.20 39.30 9.01
N ARG A 93 13.69 38.55 8.02
CA ARG A 93 13.58 38.91 6.60
C ARG A 93 12.56 38.07 5.88
N TYR A 94 11.82 38.72 4.98
CA TYR A 94 10.76 38.10 4.21
C TYR A 94 10.78 38.49 2.73
N TRP A 95 10.45 37.52 1.88
CA TRP A 95 10.06 37.73 0.50
C TRP A 95 8.56 38.04 0.46
N LEU A 96 8.18 39.21 -0.04
CA LEU A 96 6.79 39.67 -0.17
C LEU A 96 6.36 39.62 -1.65
N CYS A 97 5.25 38.94 -1.97
CA CYS A 97 4.79 38.83 -3.35
C CYS A 97 4.29 40.17 -3.93
N LYS A 98 4.95 40.69 -4.98
CA LYS A 98 4.57 41.94 -5.67
C LYS A 98 3.16 41.86 -6.26
N LEU A 99 2.78 40.70 -6.81
CA LEU A 99 1.53 40.52 -7.55
C LEU A 99 0.31 40.45 -6.62
N CYS A 100 0.39 39.72 -5.50
CA CYS A 100 -0.64 39.77 -4.45
C CYS A 100 -0.80 41.18 -3.87
N HIS A 101 0.32 41.84 -3.52
CA HIS A 101 0.28 43.17 -2.90
C HIS A 101 -0.37 44.21 -3.81
N ARG A 102 0.05 44.27 -5.09
CA ARG A 102 -0.51 45.20 -6.08
C ARG A 102 -1.97 44.91 -6.44
N LYS A 103 -2.42 43.65 -6.38
CA LYS A 103 -3.83 43.28 -6.59
C LYS A 103 -4.73 43.51 -5.35
N LYS A 104 -4.19 44.05 -4.26
CA LYS A 104 -4.90 44.25 -2.98
C LYS A 104 -5.65 43.00 -2.49
N THR A 105 -5.05 41.81 -2.66
CA THR A 105 -5.66 40.57 -2.14
C THR A 105 -5.78 40.62 -0.62
N ALA A 106 -6.88 40.08 -0.06
CA ALA A 106 -7.17 40.13 1.37
C ALA A 106 -6.00 39.58 2.23
N ILE A 107 -5.33 38.53 1.73
CA ILE A 107 -4.06 38.04 2.26
C ILE A 107 -2.96 38.45 1.28
N THR A 108 -1.94 39.17 1.79
CA THR A 108 -0.70 39.41 1.03
C THR A 108 0.31 38.32 1.40
N HIS A 109 0.71 37.50 0.43
CA HIS A 109 1.59 36.37 0.68
C HIS A 109 3.04 36.80 0.93
N MET A 110 3.60 36.30 2.01
CA MET A 110 4.92 36.64 2.51
C MET A 110 5.59 35.38 3.07
N TYR A 111 6.83 35.11 2.65
CA TYR A 111 7.57 33.89 2.96
C TYR A 111 8.96 34.20 3.51
N ASP A 112 9.56 33.27 4.25
CA ASP A 112 10.90 33.44 4.81
C ASP A 112 11.95 33.70 3.70
N ALA A 113 12.70 34.78 3.84
CA ALA A 113 13.74 35.16 2.89
C ALA A 113 14.99 34.26 2.92
N ALA A 114 15.10 33.31 3.86
CA ALA A 114 16.17 32.31 3.92
C ALA A 114 15.99 31.18 2.90
N SER A 115 14.76 30.86 2.48
CA SER A 115 14.46 29.82 1.48
C SER A 115 13.47 30.29 0.43
N THR A 116 13.87 30.23 -0.84
CA THR A 116 13.00 30.59 -1.98
C THR A 116 12.03 29.49 -2.41
N SER A 117 12.02 28.31 -1.77
CA SER A 117 11.16 27.20 -2.20
C SER A 117 9.66 27.53 -2.12
N GLN A 118 9.21 28.12 -1.00
CA GLN A 118 7.81 28.49 -0.80
C GLN A 118 7.38 29.62 -1.75
N ALA A 119 8.27 30.58 -2.00
CA ALA A 119 8.04 31.65 -2.97
C ALA A 119 7.94 31.12 -4.41
N ASN A 120 8.74 30.12 -4.79
CA ASN A 120 8.65 29.47 -6.10
C ASN A 120 7.29 28.75 -6.27
N SER A 121 6.89 27.91 -5.31
CA SER A 121 5.60 27.22 -5.35
C SER A 121 4.43 28.20 -5.42
N HIS A 122 4.47 29.29 -4.66
CA HIS A 122 3.46 30.35 -4.73
C HIS A 122 3.36 30.99 -6.13
N MET A 123 4.49 31.31 -6.77
CA MET A 123 4.51 31.89 -8.11
C MET A 123 3.94 30.93 -9.18
N GLU A 124 4.20 29.63 -9.06
CA GLU A 124 3.69 28.62 -10.00
C GLU A 124 2.19 28.31 -9.77
N GLU A 125 1.77 28.15 -8.52
CA GLU A 125 0.40 27.75 -8.16
C GLU A 125 -0.61 28.92 -8.23
N VAL A 126 -0.24 30.11 -7.76
CA VAL A 126 -1.16 31.26 -7.61
C VAL A 126 -1.03 32.26 -8.75
N HIS A 127 0.15 32.36 -9.37
CA HIS A 127 0.42 33.33 -10.44
C HIS A 127 0.75 32.69 -11.78
N HIS A 128 0.92 31.36 -11.84
CA HIS A 128 1.26 30.61 -13.05
C HIS A 128 2.49 31.16 -13.78
N VAL A 129 3.51 31.58 -13.02
CA VAL A 129 4.82 31.99 -13.54
C VAL A 129 5.88 31.06 -12.97
N CYS A 130 6.70 30.47 -13.83
CA CYS A 130 7.86 29.68 -13.43
C CYS A 130 9.15 30.35 -13.94
N LYS A 131 10.31 29.74 -13.67
CA LYS A 131 11.63 30.24 -14.12
C LYS A 131 11.74 30.48 -15.63
N GLY A 132 10.88 29.85 -16.45
CA GLY A 132 10.82 30.02 -17.91
C GLY A 132 9.82 31.08 -18.41
N GLY A 133 9.09 31.77 -17.53
CA GLY A 133 8.07 32.77 -17.88
C GLY A 133 6.63 32.34 -17.52
N PRO A 134 5.61 33.03 -18.07
CA PRO A 134 4.20 32.73 -17.79
C PRO A 134 3.76 31.43 -18.45
N MET A 135 3.07 30.58 -17.68
CA MET A 135 2.54 29.31 -18.15
C MET A 135 1.23 29.51 -18.93
N LEU A 136 1.05 28.73 -20.01
CA LEU A 136 -0.17 28.77 -20.83
C LEU A 136 -1.41 28.38 -20.00
N PRO A 137 -2.57 29.04 -20.20
CA PRO A 137 -3.76 28.77 -19.40
C PRO A 137 -4.26 27.32 -19.58
N GLN A 138 -4.31 26.55 -18.49
CA GLN A 138 -5.09 25.33 -18.49
C GLN A 138 -6.57 25.67 -18.72
N ARG A 139 -7.26 24.89 -19.56
CA ARG A 139 -8.70 25.02 -19.81
C ARG A 139 -9.45 25.15 -18.48
N LYS A 140 -10.31 26.18 -18.37
CA LYS A 140 -11.21 26.35 -17.22
C LYS A 140 -11.87 25.00 -16.90
N LYS A 141 -11.67 24.50 -15.68
CA LYS A 141 -12.39 23.32 -15.19
C LYS A 141 -13.89 23.58 -15.39
N GLN A 142 -14.54 22.76 -16.21
CA GLN A 142 -15.98 22.56 -16.04
C GLN A 142 -16.18 22.07 -14.61
N ARG A 143 -17.15 22.64 -13.89
CA ARG A 143 -17.62 22.06 -12.63
C ARG A 143 -17.99 20.61 -12.93
N THR A 144 -17.31 19.69 -12.26
CA THR A 144 -17.59 18.26 -12.40
C THR A 144 -18.96 17.98 -11.79
N LEU A 145 -19.55 16.83 -12.14
CA LEU A 145 -20.81 16.41 -11.53
C LEU A 145 -20.71 16.41 -9.99
N LEU A 146 -19.56 16.04 -9.42
CA LEU A 146 -19.29 16.05 -7.97
C LEU A 146 -19.39 17.45 -7.35
N ASP A 147 -18.88 18.48 -8.04
CA ASP A 147 -18.93 19.88 -7.58
C ASP A 147 -20.37 20.45 -7.53
N MET A 148 -21.36 19.71 -8.04
CA MET A 148 -22.79 20.06 -7.98
C MET A 148 -23.57 19.27 -6.92
N VAL A 149 -23.00 18.22 -6.31
CA VAL A 149 -23.72 17.31 -5.38
C VAL A 149 -23.47 17.62 -3.91
N ASP A 150 -22.72 18.69 -3.61
CA ASP A 150 -22.35 19.11 -2.24
C ASP A 150 -21.73 17.98 -1.40
N LEU A 151 -20.94 17.13 -2.06
CA LEU A 151 -20.17 16.06 -1.43
C LEU A 151 -18.80 16.62 -1.00
N ASP A 152 -18.64 16.84 0.30
CA ASP A 152 -17.50 17.49 0.94
C ASP A 152 -16.14 17.03 0.38
N THR A 153 -15.48 17.95 -0.35
CA THR A 153 -14.20 17.71 -1.04
C THR A 153 -13.00 17.55 -0.10
N HIS A 154 -13.20 17.64 1.22
CA HIS A 154 -12.17 17.39 2.23
C HIS A 154 -12.10 15.92 2.70
N GLN A 155 -12.93 15.01 2.17
CA GLN A 155 -12.82 13.57 2.40
C GLN A 155 -12.05 12.83 1.28
N PRO A 156 -11.41 11.68 1.55
CA PRO A 156 -10.42 11.07 0.66
C PRO A 156 -10.98 10.71 -0.73
N LYS A 157 -10.18 11.04 -1.75
CA LYS A 157 -10.63 11.15 -3.15
C LYS A 157 -10.84 9.80 -3.82
N CYS A 158 -12.05 9.56 -4.30
CA CYS A 158 -12.33 8.52 -5.28
C CYS A 158 -11.91 8.97 -6.69
N CYS A 159 -10.63 8.81 -7.06
CA CYS A 159 -10.17 8.74 -8.46
C CYS A 159 -8.68 8.34 -8.59
N LYS A 160 -8.45 7.23 -9.31
CA LYS A 160 -7.17 6.69 -9.77
C LYS A 160 -6.23 6.12 -8.70
N ASN A 161 -5.78 4.91 -9.00
CA ASN A 161 -4.70 4.13 -8.41
C ASN A 161 -4.89 3.63 -6.95
N GLU A 162 -5.93 2.82 -6.77
CA GLU A 162 -6.07 1.75 -5.76
C GLU A 162 -6.31 2.00 -4.23
N PRO A 163 -6.32 3.17 -3.57
CA PRO A 163 -6.11 3.24 -2.11
C PRO A 163 -7.37 3.00 -1.26
N GLN A 164 -8.51 2.68 -1.87
CA GLN A 164 -9.85 2.95 -1.31
C GLN A 164 -10.18 2.12 -0.05
N VAL A 165 -9.91 0.82 -0.06
CA VAL A 165 -10.17 -0.07 1.09
C VAL A 165 -9.15 0.20 2.19
N ASP A 166 -7.87 0.22 1.83
CA ASP A 166 -6.75 0.41 2.75
C ASP A 166 -6.85 1.74 3.50
N GLN A 167 -7.27 2.83 2.85
CA GLN A 167 -7.44 4.13 3.51
C GLN A 167 -8.62 4.15 4.49
N ALA A 168 -9.70 3.44 4.19
CA ALA A 168 -10.83 3.25 5.11
C ALA A 168 -10.44 2.41 6.33
N LEU A 169 -9.68 1.33 6.13
CA LEU A 169 -9.14 0.48 7.20
C LEU A 169 -8.11 1.22 8.06
N MET A 170 -7.20 1.99 7.45
CA MET A 170 -6.24 2.85 8.17
C MET A 170 -6.95 3.88 9.03
N LEU A 171 -8.00 4.53 8.50
CA LEU A 171 -8.81 5.48 9.27
C LEU A 171 -9.48 4.82 10.47
N LEU A 172 -10.14 3.66 10.28
CA LEU A 172 -10.76 2.90 11.37
C LEU A 172 -9.73 2.50 12.43
N GLN A 173 -8.58 1.96 12.01
CA GLN A 173 -7.47 1.57 12.89
C GLN A 173 -6.92 2.77 13.67
N GLU A 174 -6.80 3.94 13.04
CA GLU A 174 -6.38 5.18 13.71
C GLU A 174 -7.39 5.61 14.78
N GLN A 175 -8.70 5.50 14.53
CA GLN A 175 -9.73 5.78 15.53
C GLN A 175 -9.71 4.78 16.69
N ILE A 176 -9.44 3.49 16.43
CA ILE A 176 -9.24 2.48 17.48
C ILE A 176 -8.03 2.84 18.36
N TYR A 177 -6.89 3.21 17.77
CA TYR A 177 -5.74 3.66 18.56
C TYR A 177 -5.99 4.98 19.31
N LYS A 178 -6.76 5.92 18.73
CA LYS A 178 -7.19 7.16 19.42
C LYS A 178 -8.03 6.81 20.65
N ALA A 179 -9.02 5.91 20.52
CA ALA A 179 -9.81 5.43 21.65
C ALA A 179 -8.92 4.81 22.74
N TRP A 180 -8.02 3.89 22.40
CA TRP A 180 -7.13 3.24 23.37
C TRP A 180 -6.18 4.21 24.08
N ARG A 181 -5.62 5.20 23.36
CA ARG A 181 -4.78 6.25 23.97
C ARG A 181 -5.54 7.11 24.98
N MET A 182 -6.85 7.29 24.78
CA MET A 182 -7.74 7.97 25.72
C MET A 182 -8.26 7.06 26.85
N GLY A 183 -7.80 5.80 26.93
CA GLY A 183 -8.33 4.83 27.88
C GLY A 183 -9.81 4.50 27.61
N LYS A 184 -10.23 4.43 26.34
CA LYS A 184 -11.60 4.14 25.89
C LYS A 184 -11.66 2.87 25.05
N VAL A 185 -12.86 2.32 24.93
CA VAL A 185 -13.25 1.22 24.04
C VAL A 185 -13.97 1.79 22.82
N LEU A 186 -13.63 1.31 21.64
CA LEU A 186 -14.37 1.57 20.41
C LEU A 186 -15.27 0.36 20.11
N SER A 187 -16.58 0.58 20.09
CA SER A 187 -17.57 -0.45 19.75
C SER A 187 -18.05 -0.23 18.32
N LEU A 188 -17.85 -1.21 17.46
CA LEU A 188 -18.22 -1.15 16.05
C LEU A 188 -19.32 -2.17 15.75
N ILE A 189 -20.24 -1.76 14.89
CA ILE A 189 -21.21 -2.63 14.23
C ILE A 189 -21.00 -2.54 12.71
N SER A 190 -21.04 -3.69 12.03
CA SER A 190 -21.01 -3.79 10.58
C SER A 190 -22.24 -4.54 10.07
N PHE A 191 -22.93 -3.95 9.10
CA PHE A 191 -24.12 -4.47 8.44
C PHE A 191 -23.79 -4.86 6.99
N ASP A 192 -24.27 -6.02 6.56
CA ASP A 192 -24.20 -6.53 5.18
C ASP A 192 -25.53 -6.22 4.46
N VAL A 193 -25.47 -5.52 3.32
CA VAL A 193 -26.66 -5.17 2.53
C VAL A 193 -27.04 -6.32 1.59
N LYS A 194 -28.23 -6.89 1.79
CA LYS A 194 -28.72 -8.01 0.98
C LYS A 194 -28.83 -7.65 -0.49
N GLY A 195 -28.01 -8.30 -1.32
CA GLY A 195 -28.10 -8.20 -2.77
C GLY A 195 -27.89 -6.79 -3.33
N ALA A 196 -27.18 -5.94 -2.60
CA ALA A 196 -26.76 -4.57 -2.92
C ALA A 196 -27.31 -3.95 -4.22
N TYR A 197 -26.65 -4.15 -5.37
CA TYR A 197 -27.06 -3.56 -6.65
C TYR A 197 -28.51 -3.92 -7.03
N ASN A 198 -28.90 -5.18 -6.87
CA ASN A 198 -30.24 -5.67 -7.21
C ASN A 198 -31.29 -5.14 -6.22
N GLY A 199 -30.88 -4.90 -4.97
CA GLY A 199 -31.73 -4.36 -3.89
C GLY A 199 -32.01 -2.85 -3.96
N VAL A 200 -31.41 -2.12 -4.91
CA VAL A 200 -31.68 -0.68 -5.07
C VAL A 200 -33.09 -0.45 -5.59
N CYS A 201 -33.94 0.19 -4.78
CA CYS A 201 -35.21 0.72 -5.22
C CYS A 201 -34.99 1.89 -6.20
N LYS A 202 -35.46 1.74 -7.44
CA LYS A 202 -35.32 2.72 -8.53
C LYS A 202 -35.96 4.04 -8.15
N GLU A 203 -37.21 4.01 -7.69
CA GLU A 203 -38.02 5.19 -7.37
C GLU A 203 -37.31 6.03 -6.31
N ARG A 204 -36.81 5.35 -5.26
CA ARG A 204 -36.07 5.96 -4.17
C ARG A 204 -34.68 6.48 -4.56
N LEU A 205 -34.01 5.84 -5.51
CA LEU A 205 -32.80 6.40 -6.13
C LEU A 205 -33.13 7.70 -6.86
N LEU A 206 -34.17 7.74 -7.70
CA LEU A 206 -34.55 8.93 -8.47
C LEU A 206 -34.93 10.11 -7.56
N GLU A 207 -35.67 9.87 -6.48
CA GLU A 207 -35.92 10.87 -5.42
C GLU A 207 -34.62 11.41 -4.82
N ARG A 208 -33.69 10.53 -4.44
CA ARG A 208 -32.39 10.91 -3.84
C ARG A 208 -31.47 11.67 -4.81
N LEU A 209 -31.64 11.49 -6.12
CA LEU A 209 -30.94 12.27 -7.14
C LEU A 209 -31.56 13.67 -7.29
N ARG A 210 -32.90 13.78 -7.35
CA ARG A 210 -33.62 15.06 -7.38
C ARG A 210 -33.36 15.92 -6.14
N ALA A 211 -33.39 15.31 -4.94
CA ALA A 211 -33.10 15.97 -3.67
C ALA A 211 -31.68 16.56 -3.59
N ARG A 212 -30.76 16.13 -4.48
CA ARG A 212 -29.39 16.64 -4.62
C ARG A 212 -29.23 17.64 -5.77
N GLY A 213 -30.33 18.15 -6.33
CA GLY A 213 -30.31 19.12 -7.42
C GLY A 213 -29.82 18.57 -8.76
N ILE A 214 -29.76 17.25 -8.95
CA ILE A 214 -29.33 16.65 -10.22
C ILE A 214 -30.37 16.99 -11.31
N PRO A 215 -29.96 17.49 -12.50
CA PRO A 215 -30.90 17.94 -13.53
C PRO A 215 -31.91 16.86 -13.96
N GLU A 216 -33.19 17.22 -14.06
CA GLU A 216 -34.28 16.27 -14.36
C GLU A 216 -34.11 15.55 -15.71
N GLY A 217 -33.38 16.13 -16.67
CA GLY A 217 -32.98 15.42 -17.89
C GLY A 217 -32.10 14.18 -17.61
N LEU A 218 -31.14 14.31 -16.70
CA LEU A 218 -30.27 13.20 -16.29
C LEU A 218 -31.01 12.23 -15.37
N VAL A 219 -31.88 12.71 -14.48
CA VAL A 219 -32.75 11.85 -13.63
C VAL A 219 -33.66 10.99 -14.51
N ARG A 220 -34.31 11.54 -15.53
CA ARG A 220 -35.13 10.76 -16.49
C ARG A 220 -34.31 9.71 -17.24
N TRP A 221 -33.10 10.06 -17.68
CA TRP A 221 -32.20 9.11 -18.36
C TRP A 221 -31.76 7.97 -17.42
N ILE A 222 -31.44 8.26 -16.15
CA ILE A 222 -31.15 7.24 -15.13
C ILE A 222 -32.40 6.38 -14.86
N GLY A 223 -33.59 6.98 -14.86
CA GLY A 223 -34.86 6.28 -14.74
C GLY A 223 -35.08 5.24 -15.85
N ALA A 224 -34.78 5.62 -17.10
CA ALA A 224 -34.80 4.70 -18.25
C ALA A 224 -33.72 3.62 -18.13
N PHE A 225 -32.49 3.97 -17.74
CA PHE A 225 -31.38 3.02 -17.52
C PHE A 225 -31.71 1.89 -16.53
N CYS A 226 -32.53 2.18 -15.52
CA CYS A 226 -33.01 1.21 -14.52
C CYS A 226 -34.35 0.52 -14.87
N SER A 227 -34.96 0.80 -16.02
CA SER A 227 -36.30 0.29 -16.40
C SER A 227 -36.24 -0.76 -17.51
N GLU A 228 -37.38 -1.42 -17.78
CA GLU A 228 -37.59 -2.32 -18.94
C GLU A 228 -36.52 -3.43 -19.07
N ARG A 229 -36.04 -3.90 -17.92
CA ARG A 229 -35.02 -4.93 -17.83
C ARG A 229 -35.67 -6.31 -17.99
N SER A 230 -34.98 -7.21 -18.67
CA SER A 230 -35.38 -8.62 -18.80
C SER A 230 -34.17 -9.54 -18.71
N ALA A 231 -34.40 -10.79 -18.32
CA ALA A 231 -33.39 -11.82 -18.18
C ALA A 231 -33.87 -13.18 -18.72
N SER A 232 -32.92 -14.06 -18.99
CA SER A 232 -33.14 -15.46 -19.37
C SER A 232 -32.01 -16.30 -18.79
N ILE A 233 -32.31 -17.48 -18.27
CA ILE A 233 -31.32 -18.40 -17.71
C ILE A 233 -30.85 -19.33 -18.84
N VAL A 234 -29.54 -19.52 -18.99
CA VAL A 234 -28.97 -20.48 -19.96
C VAL A 234 -28.32 -21.63 -19.20
N VAL A 235 -28.79 -22.85 -19.45
CA VAL A 235 -28.22 -24.09 -18.89
C VAL A 235 -27.93 -25.04 -20.03
N ASN A 236 -26.69 -25.54 -20.13
CA ASN A 236 -26.25 -26.48 -21.17
C ASN A 236 -26.67 -26.04 -22.60
N GLY A 237 -26.49 -24.76 -22.92
CA GLY A 237 -26.85 -24.17 -24.22
C GLY A 237 -28.34 -23.89 -24.45
N HIS A 238 -29.22 -24.32 -23.54
CA HIS A 238 -30.66 -24.09 -23.63
C HIS A 238 -31.03 -22.85 -22.82
N ALA A 239 -31.67 -21.87 -23.47
CA ALA A 239 -32.15 -20.65 -22.84
C ALA A 239 -33.61 -20.79 -22.39
N SER A 240 -33.93 -20.27 -21.20
CA SER A 240 -35.31 -20.07 -20.77
C SER A 240 -36.01 -19.01 -21.64
N ALA A 241 -37.34 -18.96 -21.56
CA ALA A 241 -38.08 -17.78 -22.00
C ALA A 241 -37.51 -16.52 -21.33
N ARG A 242 -37.58 -15.39 -22.05
CA ARG A 242 -37.22 -14.07 -21.53
C ARG A 242 -38.28 -13.62 -20.54
N GLN A 243 -37.89 -13.31 -19.32
CA GLN A 243 -38.75 -12.82 -18.26
C GLN A 243 -38.41 -11.36 -17.93
N GLU A 244 -39.43 -10.52 -17.78
CA GLU A 244 -39.26 -9.13 -17.34
C GLU A 244 -38.90 -9.06 -15.85
N LEU A 245 -38.15 -8.02 -15.49
CA LEU A 245 -37.66 -7.78 -14.13
C LEU A 245 -38.20 -6.43 -13.63
N PRO A 246 -39.37 -6.40 -12.95
CA PRO A 246 -40.01 -5.16 -12.49
C PRO A 246 -39.11 -4.32 -11.57
N GLN A 247 -38.30 -5.00 -10.74
CA GLN A 247 -37.27 -4.38 -9.90
C GLN A 247 -35.92 -5.07 -10.14
N ALA A 248 -35.26 -4.71 -11.24
CA ALA A 248 -33.92 -5.23 -11.56
C ALA A 248 -32.77 -4.58 -10.76
N GLY A 249 -33.05 -3.49 -10.04
CA GLY A 249 -32.04 -2.68 -9.38
C GLY A 249 -31.06 -2.03 -10.36
N LEU A 250 -29.79 -1.94 -9.96
CA LEU A 250 -28.70 -1.40 -10.76
C LEU A 250 -28.01 -2.49 -11.60
N PRO A 251 -27.81 -2.29 -12.92
CA PRO A 251 -27.12 -3.26 -13.78
C PRO A 251 -25.68 -3.56 -13.33
N GLN A 252 -25.42 -4.80 -12.90
CA GLN A 252 -24.06 -5.26 -12.60
C GLN A 252 -23.19 -5.21 -13.88
N GLY A 253 -21.93 -4.78 -13.73
CA GLY A 253 -21.01 -4.58 -14.86
C GLY A 253 -21.14 -3.23 -15.59
N SER A 254 -22.17 -2.42 -15.31
CA SER A 254 -22.22 -1.04 -15.81
C SER A 254 -21.29 -0.12 -14.99
N PRO A 255 -20.42 0.70 -15.62
CA PRO A 255 -19.58 1.67 -14.92
C PRO A 255 -20.36 2.73 -14.12
N LEU A 256 -21.64 2.94 -14.45
CA LEU A 256 -22.51 3.89 -13.77
C LEU A 256 -23.08 3.35 -12.45
N SER A 257 -23.28 2.04 -12.33
CA SER A 257 -23.93 1.42 -11.18
C SER A 257 -23.20 1.67 -9.85
N PRO A 258 -21.86 1.60 -9.74
CA PRO A 258 -21.16 1.98 -8.51
C PRO A 258 -21.43 3.43 -8.07
N ILE A 259 -21.51 4.38 -9.02
CA ILE A 259 -21.77 5.80 -8.74
C ILE A 259 -23.19 5.98 -8.21
N LEU A 260 -24.18 5.36 -8.87
CA LEU A 260 -25.57 5.42 -8.44
C LEU A 260 -25.78 4.73 -7.08
N PHE A 261 -25.06 3.66 -6.80
CA PHE A 261 -25.10 2.96 -5.51
C PHE A 261 -24.51 3.81 -4.37
N LEU A 262 -23.42 4.55 -4.61
CA LEU A 262 -22.89 5.52 -3.65
C LEU A 262 -23.88 6.67 -3.40
N LEU A 263 -24.50 7.22 -4.44
CA LEU A 263 -25.52 8.28 -4.30
C LEU A 263 -26.78 7.76 -3.59
N PHE A 264 -27.16 6.50 -3.80
CA PHE A 264 -28.21 5.84 -3.04
C PHE A 264 -27.84 5.75 -1.56
N ASN A 265 -26.66 5.19 -1.22
CA ASN A 265 -26.25 4.93 0.16
C ASN A 265 -25.81 6.16 0.95
N ALA A 266 -25.43 7.28 0.32
CA ALA A 266 -24.82 8.43 1.00
C ALA A 266 -25.60 8.95 2.24
N TYR A 267 -26.94 8.84 2.29
CA TYR A 267 -27.72 9.21 3.48
C TYR A 267 -27.50 8.30 4.72
N LEU A 268 -27.04 7.06 4.52
CA LEU A 268 -26.66 6.13 5.61
C LEU A 268 -25.31 6.53 6.24
N VAL A 269 -24.44 7.19 5.46
CA VAL A 269 -23.03 7.48 5.81
C VAL A 269 -22.84 8.90 6.36
N GLN A 270 -23.88 9.73 6.39
CA GLN A 270 -23.83 11.16 6.72
C GLN A 270 -23.59 11.49 8.22
N ARG A 271 -23.02 10.57 9.01
CA ARG A 271 -22.54 10.86 10.37
C ARG A 271 -21.11 11.40 10.31
N LYS A 272 -20.93 12.68 10.69
CA LYS A 272 -19.60 13.29 10.85
C LYS A 272 -18.74 12.45 11.79
N ILE A 273 -17.53 12.11 11.35
CA ILE A 273 -16.55 11.40 12.17
C ILE A 273 -16.05 12.36 13.25
N SER A 274 -16.17 11.95 14.51
CA SER A 274 -15.80 12.72 15.69
C SER A 274 -15.10 11.84 16.72
N THR A 275 -14.55 12.43 17.78
CA THR A 275 -13.95 11.70 18.91
C THR A 275 -14.95 10.87 19.73
N ALA A 276 -16.27 11.11 19.57
CA ALA A 276 -17.33 10.34 20.22
C ALA A 276 -17.85 9.16 19.38
N GLY A 277 -17.64 9.19 18.05
CA GLY A 277 -18.12 8.16 17.13
C GLY A 277 -18.09 8.62 15.67
N GLY A 278 -18.35 7.69 14.76
CA GLY A 278 -18.33 7.92 13.32
C GLY A 278 -18.88 6.75 12.51
N SER A 279 -18.92 6.91 11.19
CA SER A 279 -19.30 5.86 10.24
C SER A 279 -18.36 5.83 9.05
N VAL A 280 -18.09 4.62 8.55
CA VAL A 280 -17.40 4.34 7.30
C VAL A 280 -18.25 3.33 6.55
N ALA A 281 -18.84 3.75 5.44
CA ALA A 281 -19.46 2.83 4.50
C ALA A 281 -18.49 2.54 3.36
N PHE A 282 -18.50 1.30 2.93
CA PHE A 282 -17.97 0.90 1.64
C PHE A 282 -19.12 0.40 0.77
N VAL A 283 -18.80 -0.05 -0.44
CA VAL A 283 -19.77 -0.79 -1.25
C VAL A 283 -20.14 -2.07 -0.49
N ASP A 284 -21.45 -2.32 -0.36
CA ASP A 284 -22.14 -3.46 0.28
C ASP A 284 -21.99 -3.59 1.82
N ASP A 285 -20.89 -3.10 2.41
CA ASP A 285 -20.62 -3.09 3.86
C ASP A 285 -20.85 -1.69 4.49
N TYR A 286 -21.79 -1.57 5.43
CA TYR A 286 -21.94 -0.36 6.27
C TYR A 286 -21.39 -0.61 7.68
N SER A 287 -20.28 0.06 8.02
CA SER A 287 -19.68 0.03 9.36
C SER A 287 -19.85 1.35 10.10
N ALA A 288 -20.21 1.30 11.38
CA ALA A 288 -20.29 2.48 12.23
C ALA A 288 -19.93 2.15 13.68
N TRP A 289 -19.42 3.15 14.41
CA TRP A 289 -18.85 2.95 15.74
C TRP A 289 -19.11 4.10 16.72
N VAL A 290 -19.01 3.75 18.00
CA VAL A 290 -19.12 4.64 19.16
C VAL A 290 -17.90 4.45 20.06
N THR A 291 -17.42 5.52 20.69
CA THR A 291 -16.23 5.51 21.54
C THR A 291 -16.54 6.04 22.95
N GLY A 292 -16.21 5.24 23.97
CA GLY A 292 -16.62 5.48 25.37
C GLY A 292 -15.80 4.65 26.35
N PRO A 293 -15.98 4.80 27.68
CA PRO A 293 -15.08 4.20 28.67
C PRO A 293 -15.12 2.66 28.69
N THR A 294 -16.27 2.05 28.41
CA THR A 294 -16.49 0.59 28.35
C THR A 294 -17.40 0.22 27.17
N ALA A 295 -17.43 -1.06 26.80
CA ALA A 295 -18.38 -1.60 25.84
C ALA A 295 -19.85 -1.35 26.26
N GLU A 296 -20.16 -1.52 27.55
CA GLU A 296 -21.52 -1.29 28.06
C GLU A 296 -21.92 0.20 28.01
N ALA A 297 -20.98 1.12 28.31
CA ALA A 297 -21.24 2.55 28.17
C ALA A 297 -21.47 2.98 26.69
N ASN A 298 -20.94 2.23 25.73
CA ASN A 298 -21.19 2.45 24.31
C ASN A 298 -22.55 1.91 23.83
N ARG A 299 -23.22 1.07 24.63
CA ARG A 299 -24.40 0.29 24.21
C ARG A 299 -25.54 1.13 23.68
N ALA A 300 -25.99 2.13 24.44
CA ALA A 300 -27.07 3.04 24.01
C ALA A 300 -26.72 3.80 22.71
N GLY A 301 -25.43 4.13 22.52
CA GLY A 301 -24.94 4.70 21.28
C GLY A 301 -25.00 3.71 20.11
N LEU A 302 -24.63 2.44 20.33
CA LEU A 302 -24.68 1.39 19.32
C LEU A 302 -26.13 1.02 18.96
N GLU A 303 -27.03 0.96 19.95
CA GLU A 303 -28.48 0.78 19.76
C GLU A 303 -29.09 1.96 18.99
N SER A 304 -28.63 3.20 19.22
CA SER A 304 -28.97 4.34 18.37
C SER A 304 -28.47 4.17 16.92
N ILE A 305 -27.28 3.58 16.70
CA ILE A 305 -26.81 3.25 15.34
C ILE A 305 -27.74 2.23 14.69
N ILE A 306 -28.08 1.14 15.41
CA ILE A 306 -28.98 0.08 14.94
C ILE A 306 -30.34 0.65 14.55
N ASN A 307 -30.98 1.40 15.43
CA ASN A 307 -32.31 1.97 15.18
C ASN A 307 -32.33 2.92 13.96
N ASN A 308 -31.28 3.74 13.79
CA ASN A 308 -31.15 4.59 12.61
C ASN A 308 -30.92 3.79 11.32
N ALA A 309 -30.15 2.69 11.38
CA ALA A 309 -29.95 1.81 10.22
C ALA A 309 -31.26 1.10 9.83
N LEU A 310 -31.99 0.53 10.79
CA LEU A 310 -33.28 -0.14 10.55
C LEU A 310 -34.35 0.83 10.01
N GLU A 311 -34.35 2.08 10.48
CA GLU A 311 -35.24 3.12 9.94
C GLU A 311 -34.83 3.55 8.52
N TRP A 312 -33.52 3.58 8.21
CA TRP A 312 -33.05 3.79 6.85
C TRP A 312 -33.41 2.63 5.92
N GLU A 313 -33.34 1.37 6.38
CA GLU A 313 -33.78 0.16 5.65
C GLU A 313 -35.26 0.27 5.24
N LYS A 314 -36.16 0.54 6.20
CA LYS A 314 -37.58 0.78 5.94
C LYS A 314 -37.83 1.89 4.90
N ARG A 315 -37.03 2.96 4.96
CA ARG A 315 -37.14 4.13 4.07
C ARG A 315 -36.40 4.01 2.75
N SER A 316 -35.58 2.97 2.55
CA SER A 316 -34.75 2.80 1.34
C SER A 316 -35.22 1.64 0.47
N GLY A 317 -35.88 0.64 1.06
CA GLY A 317 -36.21 -0.63 0.42
C GLY A 317 -35.03 -1.61 0.36
N ALA A 318 -33.84 -1.21 0.82
CA ALA A 318 -32.67 -2.08 0.91
C ALA A 318 -32.67 -2.84 2.25
N THR A 319 -32.58 -4.16 2.17
CA THR A 319 -32.68 -5.05 3.34
C THR A 319 -31.30 -5.36 3.93
N PHE A 320 -31.12 -5.29 5.25
CA PHE A 320 -29.91 -5.78 5.92
C PHE A 320 -30.02 -7.26 6.30
N GLU A 321 -28.94 -8.03 6.12
CA GLU A 321 -28.84 -9.43 6.58
C GLU A 321 -28.41 -9.48 8.05
N ALA A 322 -29.39 -9.69 8.94
CA ALA A 322 -29.17 -9.71 10.38
C ALA A 322 -28.20 -10.83 10.81
N ASP A 323 -28.30 -12.03 10.21
CA ASP A 323 -27.41 -13.18 10.50
C ASP A 323 -25.92 -12.89 10.21
N LYS A 324 -25.63 -11.97 9.28
CA LYS A 324 -24.27 -11.52 8.94
C LYS A 324 -23.81 -10.30 9.74
N THR A 325 -24.76 -9.53 10.27
CA THR A 325 -24.47 -8.32 11.04
C THR A 325 -23.56 -8.68 12.21
N THR A 326 -22.47 -7.93 12.38
CA THR A 326 -21.41 -8.27 13.33
C THR A 326 -21.08 -7.09 14.21
N VAL A 327 -21.14 -7.32 15.52
CA VAL A 327 -20.69 -6.38 16.56
C VAL A 327 -19.33 -6.82 17.08
N ILE A 328 -18.42 -5.86 17.30
CA ILE A 328 -17.10 -6.09 17.89
C ILE A 328 -16.71 -4.92 18.80
N HIS A 329 -16.13 -5.23 19.95
CA HIS A 329 -15.58 -4.25 20.89
C HIS A 329 -14.06 -4.28 20.83
N PHE A 330 -13.45 -3.21 20.30
CA PHE A 330 -12.00 -3.08 20.24
C PHE A 330 -11.46 -2.57 21.57
N THR A 331 -10.93 -3.50 22.37
CA THR A 331 -10.32 -3.25 23.68
C THR A 331 -9.18 -4.24 23.95
N ARG A 332 -8.16 -3.79 24.68
CA ARG A 332 -7.10 -4.64 25.23
C ARG A 332 -7.30 -4.98 26.71
N MET A 333 -8.37 -4.46 27.32
CA MET A 333 -8.73 -4.66 28.73
C MET A 333 -10.02 -5.46 28.80
N ALA A 334 -9.96 -6.67 29.37
CA ALA A 334 -11.11 -7.59 29.46
C ALA A 334 -12.26 -7.00 30.29
N GLU A 335 -11.94 -6.34 31.40
CA GLU A 335 -12.86 -5.64 32.31
C GLU A 335 -13.74 -4.58 31.63
N ARG A 336 -13.33 -4.09 30.45
CA ARG A 336 -14.04 -3.04 29.69
C ARG A 336 -14.82 -3.60 28.50
N ASN A 337 -14.75 -4.91 28.28
CA ASN A 337 -15.51 -5.62 27.26
C ASN A 337 -16.95 -5.89 27.75
N SER A 338 -17.84 -6.30 26.84
CA SER A 338 -19.18 -6.82 27.17
C SER A 338 -19.49 -7.94 26.17
N GLU A 339 -20.10 -9.02 26.65
CA GLU A 339 -20.60 -10.12 25.80
C GLU A 339 -22.13 -10.04 25.62
N THR A 340 -22.75 -8.99 26.15
CA THR A 340 -24.22 -8.89 26.19
C THR A 340 -24.78 -8.73 24.76
N PRO A 341 -25.81 -9.51 24.37
CA PRO A 341 -26.34 -9.46 23.01
C PRO A 341 -27.03 -8.13 22.68
N TYR A 342 -27.06 -7.81 21.38
CA TYR A 342 -27.84 -6.73 20.79
C TYR A 342 -29.03 -7.32 20.02
N THR A 343 -30.23 -6.76 20.17
CA THR A 343 -31.41 -7.21 19.43
C THR A 343 -31.51 -6.49 18.09
N ILE A 344 -31.35 -7.22 16.99
CA ILE A 344 -31.41 -6.68 15.62
C ILE A 344 -32.46 -7.46 14.84
N LYS A 345 -33.53 -6.79 14.39
CA LYS A 345 -34.66 -7.40 13.65
C LYS A 345 -35.28 -8.62 14.37
N GLY A 346 -35.27 -8.60 15.70
CA GLY A 346 -35.77 -9.70 16.55
C GLY A 346 -34.79 -10.85 16.78
N GLN A 347 -33.58 -10.81 16.21
CA GLN A 347 -32.50 -11.76 16.46
C GLN A 347 -31.52 -11.23 17.51
N GLU A 348 -30.92 -12.12 18.31
CA GLU A 348 -29.82 -11.78 19.21
C GLU A 348 -28.46 -11.87 18.51
N VAL A 349 -27.78 -10.73 18.39
CA VAL A 349 -26.41 -10.62 17.84
C VAL A 349 -25.42 -10.43 18.99
N LYS A 350 -24.64 -11.47 19.28
CA LYS A 350 -23.57 -11.42 20.30
C LYS A 350 -22.31 -10.73 19.77
N PRO A 351 -21.62 -9.90 20.57
CA PRO A 351 -20.31 -9.37 20.22
C PRO A 351 -19.30 -10.49 19.93
N LYS A 352 -18.51 -10.33 18.87
CA LYS A 352 -17.46 -11.28 18.47
C LYS A 352 -16.07 -10.77 18.86
N SER A 353 -15.14 -11.68 19.12
CA SER A 353 -13.74 -11.37 19.39
C SER A 353 -12.92 -11.06 18.12
N SER A 354 -13.38 -11.54 16.95
CA SER A 354 -12.88 -11.13 15.63
C SER A 354 -14.03 -10.86 14.66
N ALA A 355 -13.79 -9.92 13.73
CA ALA A 355 -14.74 -9.53 12.69
C ALA A 355 -14.00 -9.34 11.36
N LYS A 356 -14.65 -9.74 10.25
CA LYS A 356 -14.14 -9.46 8.91
C LYS A 356 -14.70 -8.10 8.45
N ILE A 357 -13.83 -7.12 8.27
CA ILE A 357 -14.15 -5.75 7.86
C ILE A 357 -13.37 -5.46 6.59
N LEU A 358 -14.06 -5.13 5.49
CA LEU A 358 -13.47 -4.83 4.17
C LEU A 358 -12.36 -5.82 3.74
N GLY A 359 -12.61 -7.12 3.90
CA GLY A 359 -11.65 -8.18 3.55
C GLY A 359 -10.67 -8.60 4.66
N VAL A 360 -10.34 -7.71 5.59
CA VAL A 360 -9.38 -7.96 6.69
C VAL A 360 -10.08 -8.54 7.91
N ILE A 361 -9.45 -9.50 8.61
CA ILE A 361 -9.98 -10.05 9.86
C ILE A 361 -9.31 -9.32 11.03
N MET A 362 -10.09 -8.50 11.72
CA MET A 362 -9.64 -7.65 12.83
C MET A 362 -10.12 -8.28 14.15
N ASP A 363 -9.20 -8.63 15.04
CA ASP A 363 -9.52 -9.02 16.42
C ASP A 363 -9.62 -7.80 17.35
N SER A 364 -10.30 -7.96 18.49
CA SER A 364 -10.50 -6.90 19.49
C SER A 364 -9.20 -6.24 19.98
N GLY A 365 -8.05 -6.92 19.92
CA GLY A 365 -6.75 -6.40 20.32
C GLY A 365 -5.86 -5.89 19.17
N LEU A 366 -6.35 -5.95 17.92
CA LEU A 366 -5.62 -5.70 16.67
C LEU A 366 -4.27 -6.44 16.59
N ARG A 367 -4.30 -7.77 16.76
CA ARG A 367 -3.15 -8.69 16.62
C ARG A 367 -3.10 -9.40 15.26
N TYR A 368 -4.20 -9.42 14.51
CA TYR A 368 -4.35 -9.94 13.14
C TYR A 368 -3.92 -11.39 12.91
N LYS A 369 -3.79 -12.20 13.96
CA LYS A 369 -3.28 -13.59 13.86
C LYS A 369 -4.13 -14.48 12.97
N GLU A 370 -5.45 -14.38 13.09
CA GLU A 370 -6.39 -15.12 12.24
C GLU A 370 -6.27 -14.68 10.76
N HIS A 371 -6.12 -13.37 10.51
CA HIS A 371 -5.92 -12.82 9.17
C HIS A 371 -4.63 -13.34 8.53
N MET A 372 -3.50 -13.19 9.23
CA MET A 372 -2.18 -13.66 8.75
C MET A 372 -2.16 -15.17 8.51
N ALA A 373 -2.74 -15.97 9.42
CA ALA A 373 -2.86 -17.42 9.22
C ALA A 373 -3.70 -17.77 7.97
N ARG A 374 -4.80 -17.05 7.73
CA ARG A 374 -5.67 -17.26 6.56
C ARG A 374 -5.02 -16.80 5.26
N ALA A 375 -4.31 -15.68 5.27
CA ALA A 375 -3.52 -15.18 4.13
C ALA A 375 -2.41 -16.18 3.78
N ALA A 376 -1.63 -16.63 4.77
CA ALA A 376 -0.61 -17.66 4.61
C ALA A 376 -1.18 -18.98 4.04
N ALA A 377 -2.31 -19.45 4.56
CA ALA A 377 -2.95 -20.68 4.10
C ALA A 377 -3.42 -20.59 2.64
N LYS A 378 -4.05 -19.47 2.25
CA LYS A 378 -4.47 -19.23 0.86
C LYS A 378 -3.26 -19.09 -0.08
N GLY A 379 -2.25 -18.30 0.30
CA GLY A 379 -1.03 -18.12 -0.47
C GLY A 379 -0.26 -19.44 -0.64
N LEU A 380 -0.23 -20.27 0.40
CA LEU A 380 0.33 -21.62 0.34
C LEU A 380 -0.45 -22.53 -0.61
N SER A 381 -1.78 -22.46 -0.64
CA SER A 381 -2.60 -23.21 -1.62
C SER A 381 -2.25 -22.80 -3.05
N ALA A 382 -2.27 -21.49 -3.34
CA ALA A 382 -1.89 -20.97 -4.66
C ALA A 382 -0.47 -21.39 -5.07
N ALA A 383 0.49 -21.37 -4.14
CA ALA A 383 1.85 -21.85 -4.37
C ALA A 383 1.94 -23.38 -4.58
N MET A 384 1.09 -24.18 -3.93
CA MET A 384 1.00 -25.62 -4.18
C MET A 384 0.38 -25.92 -5.55
N ASP A 385 -0.64 -25.17 -5.97
CA ASP A 385 -1.27 -25.33 -7.27
C ASP A 385 -0.32 -24.92 -8.40
N LEU A 386 0.41 -23.81 -8.23
CA LEU A 386 1.53 -23.42 -9.08
C LEU A 386 2.60 -24.52 -9.21
N ARG A 387 2.96 -25.17 -8.09
CA ARG A 387 3.92 -26.28 -8.07
C ARG A 387 3.46 -27.46 -8.91
N ARG A 388 2.15 -27.78 -8.89
CA ARG A 388 1.52 -28.88 -9.64
C ARG A 388 1.52 -28.68 -11.16
N LEU A 389 1.64 -27.45 -11.66
CA LEU A 389 1.70 -27.17 -13.11
C LEU A 389 2.98 -27.74 -13.74
N ARG A 390 2.89 -28.94 -14.34
CA ARG A 390 4.05 -29.70 -14.85
C ARG A 390 4.82 -29.03 -15.98
N MET A 391 4.16 -28.20 -16.80
CA MET A 391 4.77 -27.55 -17.99
C MET A 391 5.08 -26.05 -17.80
N ALA A 392 4.88 -25.48 -16.61
CA ALA A 392 5.15 -24.07 -16.37
C ALA A 392 6.66 -23.76 -16.40
N SER A 393 7.13 -23.00 -17.40
CA SER A 393 8.50 -22.47 -17.40
C SER A 393 8.73 -21.55 -16.19
N PRO A 394 9.99 -21.36 -15.72
CA PRO A 394 10.26 -20.50 -14.57
C PRO A 394 9.75 -19.07 -14.75
N ARG A 395 9.83 -18.54 -15.98
CA ARG A 395 9.27 -17.22 -16.33
C ARG A 395 7.76 -17.16 -16.08
N MET A 396 7.00 -18.14 -16.60
CA MET A 396 5.55 -18.20 -16.43
C MET A 396 5.19 -18.48 -14.97
N ALA A 397 5.91 -19.39 -14.31
CA ALA A 397 5.71 -19.70 -12.90
C ALA A 397 5.94 -18.48 -12.00
N ARG A 398 6.95 -17.66 -12.31
CA ARG A 398 7.26 -16.40 -11.63
C ARG A 398 6.12 -15.39 -11.80
N GLN A 399 5.66 -15.20 -13.04
CA GLN A 399 4.51 -14.32 -13.33
C GLN A 399 3.25 -14.77 -12.58
N LEU A 400 2.93 -16.06 -12.59
CA LEU A 400 1.79 -16.61 -11.85
C LEU A 400 1.97 -16.49 -10.33
N SER A 401 3.18 -16.66 -9.79
CA SER A 401 3.45 -16.48 -8.36
C SER A 401 3.24 -15.02 -7.93
N VAL A 402 3.73 -14.06 -8.72
CA VAL A 402 3.53 -12.62 -8.47
C VAL A 402 2.05 -12.23 -8.65
N ALA A 403 1.32 -12.86 -9.57
CA ALA A 403 -0.09 -12.55 -9.82
C ALA A 403 -1.08 -13.23 -8.84
N THR A 404 -0.70 -14.32 -8.15
CA THR A 404 -1.64 -15.13 -7.34
C THR A 404 -1.20 -15.35 -5.90
N VAL A 405 0.11 -15.52 -5.63
CA VAL A 405 0.62 -15.78 -4.27
C VAL A 405 0.84 -14.46 -3.53
N ALA A 406 1.63 -13.55 -4.10
CA ALA A 406 1.96 -12.26 -3.48
C ALA A 406 0.72 -11.43 -3.09
N PRO A 407 -0.21 -11.06 -4.01
CA PRO A 407 -1.39 -10.27 -3.64
C PRO A 407 -2.34 -10.97 -2.66
N THR A 408 -2.29 -12.29 -2.54
CA THR A 408 -3.07 -13.05 -1.54
C THR A 408 -2.45 -12.98 -0.15
N VAL A 409 -1.12 -12.89 -0.07
CA VAL A 409 -0.35 -12.81 1.17
C VAL A 409 -0.24 -11.36 1.65
N ASP A 410 -0.03 -10.41 0.75
CA ASP A 410 0.28 -9.00 1.04
C ASP A 410 -0.96 -8.09 1.13
N TYR A 411 -2.17 -8.65 0.94
CA TYR A 411 -3.43 -7.90 0.96
C TYR A 411 -3.59 -7.10 2.26
N ALA A 412 -3.78 -5.78 2.15
CA ALA A 412 -3.87 -4.85 3.26
C ALA A 412 -2.70 -4.96 4.28
N SER A 413 -1.50 -5.32 3.81
CA SER A 413 -0.30 -5.47 4.65
C SER A 413 0.08 -4.21 5.42
N ASN A 414 -0.23 -3.02 4.90
CA ASN A 414 -0.15 -1.74 5.62
C ASN A 414 -0.97 -1.72 6.94
N ILE A 415 -2.08 -2.46 7.03
CA ILE A 415 -2.93 -2.54 8.23
C ILE A 415 -2.32 -3.46 9.30
N TRP A 416 -1.83 -4.64 8.91
CA TRP A 416 -1.48 -5.72 9.85
C TRP A 416 0.01 -6.04 9.99
N SER A 417 0.88 -5.63 9.06
CA SER A 417 2.32 -5.96 9.09
C SER A 417 3.02 -5.52 10.37
N HIS A 418 2.64 -4.38 10.94
CA HIS A 418 3.16 -3.88 12.22
C HIS A 418 2.90 -4.83 13.43
N ALA A 419 1.95 -5.76 13.30
CA ALA A 419 1.61 -6.77 14.29
C ALA A 419 2.21 -8.16 13.97
N CYS A 420 2.91 -8.30 12.85
CA CYS A 420 3.52 -9.56 12.42
C CYS A 420 4.77 -9.87 13.24
N GLY A 421 4.70 -10.89 14.10
CA GLY A 421 5.84 -11.42 14.83
C GLY A 421 6.65 -12.43 14.01
N LEU A 422 7.82 -12.85 14.53
CA LEU A 422 8.68 -13.86 13.90
C LEU A 422 7.96 -15.20 13.63
N ARG A 423 7.01 -15.59 14.50
CA ARG A 423 6.23 -16.82 14.36
C ARG A 423 5.21 -16.72 13.23
N GLU A 424 4.54 -15.58 13.14
CA GLU A 424 3.54 -15.29 12.12
C GLU A 424 4.20 -15.10 10.74
N ALA A 425 5.37 -14.43 10.68
CA ALA A 425 6.18 -14.30 9.48
C ALA A 425 6.57 -15.67 8.88
N ALA A 426 6.98 -16.63 9.73
CA ALA A 426 7.33 -17.98 9.31
C ALA A 426 6.18 -18.74 8.58
N TRP A 427 4.91 -18.31 8.72
CA TRP A 427 3.79 -18.83 7.94
C TRP A 427 3.77 -18.26 6.52
N LEU A 428 4.06 -16.97 6.37
CA LEU A 428 4.15 -16.27 5.08
C LEU A 428 5.40 -16.77 4.31
N ASP A 429 6.55 -16.86 4.98
CA ASP A 429 7.79 -17.43 4.46
C ASP A 429 7.59 -18.85 3.91
N LYS A 430 6.71 -19.65 4.54
CA LYS A 430 6.38 -21.00 4.06
C LYS A 430 5.65 -20.97 2.72
N ALA A 431 4.73 -20.02 2.52
CA ALA A 431 4.05 -19.83 1.23
C ALA A 431 5.05 -19.31 0.17
N GLN A 432 5.84 -18.29 0.52
CA GLN A 432 6.85 -17.70 -0.36
C GLN A 432 7.91 -18.72 -0.80
N ARG A 433 8.44 -19.53 0.13
CA ARG A 433 9.34 -20.65 -0.17
C ARG A 433 8.74 -21.66 -1.14
N VAL A 434 7.46 -22.01 -0.98
CA VAL A 434 6.81 -22.98 -1.89
C VAL A 434 6.61 -22.37 -3.27
N GLY A 435 6.33 -21.07 -3.37
CA GLY A 435 6.34 -20.32 -4.64
C GLY A 435 7.73 -20.31 -5.30
N ALA A 436 8.76 -19.98 -4.54
CA ALA A 436 10.16 -20.02 -4.98
C ALA A 436 10.60 -21.40 -5.50
N GLN A 437 10.21 -22.48 -4.78
CA GLN A 437 10.40 -23.86 -5.21
C GLN A 437 9.60 -24.23 -6.46
N ALA A 438 8.40 -23.66 -6.64
CA ALA A 438 7.59 -23.89 -7.84
C ALA A 438 8.17 -23.23 -9.10
N ILE A 439 8.85 -22.08 -8.93
CA ILE A 439 9.56 -21.34 -9.99
C ILE A 439 10.85 -22.06 -10.40
N THR A 440 11.72 -22.39 -9.43
CA THR A 440 13.07 -22.90 -9.69
C THR A 440 13.15 -24.42 -9.80
N GLY A 441 12.20 -25.16 -9.21
CA GLY A 441 12.30 -26.61 -9.06
C GLY A 441 13.25 -27.06 -7.93
N THR A 442 13.70 -26.15 -7.06
CA THR A 442 14.57 -26.46 -5.90
C THR A 442 13.99 -27.54 -4.98
N PHE A 443 14.88 -28.34 -4.37
CA PHE A 443 14.49 -29.38 -3.41
C PHE A 443 13.83 -28.79 -2.15
N ARG A 444 12.99 -29.59 -1.47
CA ARG A 444 12.28 -29.16 -0.25
C ARG A 444 13.23 -28.75 0.89
N THR A 445 14.43 -29.30 0.88
CA THR A 445 15.54 -29.11 1.82
C THR A 445 16.39 -27.86 1.55
N VAL A 446 16.19 -27.17 0.42
CA VAL A 446 16.85 -25.89 0.15
C VAL A 446 16.36 -24.84 1.15
N ALA A 447 17.28 -24.13 1.78
CA ALA A 447 16.96 -23.06 2.73
C ALA A 447 16.11 -21.96 2.06
N THR A 448 15.12 -21.41 2.78
CA THR A 448 14.13 -20.44 2.26
C THR A 448 14.78 -19.33 1.44
N ALA A 449 15.71 -18.59 2.04
CA ALA A 449 16.38 -17.47 1.40
C ALA A 449 17.23 -17.86 0.17
N VAL A 450 17.74 -19.10 0.10
CA VAL A 450 18.46 -19.59 -1.10
C VAL A 450 17.48 -19.88 -2.23
N ALA A 451 16.35 -20.53 -1.92
CA ALA A 451 15.31 -20.78 -2.92
C ALA A 451 14.72 -19.46 -3.44
N GLU A 452 14.50 -18.48 -2.57
CA GLU A 452 13.97 -17.15 -2.92
C GLU A 452 14.95 -16.32 -3.74
N ALA A 453 16.25 -16.38 -3.44
CA ALA A 453 17.27 -15.67 -4.21
C ALA A 453 17.47 -16.31 -5.61
N GLU A 454 17.52 -17.63 -5.71
CA GLU A 454 17.49 -18.33 -7.01
C GLU A 454 16.18 -18.05 -7.78
N ALA A 455 15.06 -17.90 -7.07
CA ALA A 455 13.79 -17.45 -7.63
C ALA A 455 13.67 -15.92 -7.81
N SER A 456 14.74 -15.15 -7.57
CA SER A 456 14.76 -13.68 -7.73
C SER A 456 13.59 -12.95 -7.03
N ILE A 457 13.19 -13.42 -5.84
CA ILE A 457 12.11 -12.85 -5.00
C ILE A 457 12.70 -11.95 -3.91
N GLN A 458 13.68 -12.44 -3.14
CA GLN A 458 14.32 -11.74 -2.02
C GLN A 458 15.85 -11.88 -2.08
N PRO A 459 16.62 -10.91 -1.55
CA PRO A 459 18.07 -11.00 -1.45
C PRO A 459 18.53 -12.02 -0.42
N LEU A 460 19.73 -12.59 -0.62
CA LEU A 460 20.27 -13.64 0.24
C LEU A 460 20.99 -13.03 1.48
N PRO A 461 20.47 -13.22 2.72
CA PRO A 461 21.01 -12.56 3.93
C PRO A 461 22.48 -12.87 4.19
N GLU A 462 23.17 -11.97 4.89
CA GLU A 462 24.55 -12.20 5.34
C GLU A 462 24.65 -13.49 6.20
N GLY A 463 25.78 -14.20 6.09
CA GLY A 463 25.99 -15.50 6.72
C GLY A 463 25.27 -16.71 6.08
N VAL A 464 24.15 -16.52 5.38
CA VAL A 464 23.35 -17.60 4.77
C VAL A 464 23.86 -17.97 3.37
N GLY A 465 23.73 -19.25 3.00
CA GLY A 465 23.93 -19.72 1.61
C GLY A 465 25.38 -19.70 1.12
N LYS A 466 26.35 -20.04 1.99
CA LYS A 466 27.80 -20.02 1.69
C LYS A 466 28.19 -20.68 0.35
N TYR A 467 27.52 -21.77 -0.05
CA TYR A 467 27.73 -22.41 -1.35
C TYR A 467 27.27 -21.51 -2.51
N SER A 468 26.01 -21.09 -2.49
CA SER A 468 25.42 -20.21 -3.51
C SER A 468 26.12 -18.83 -3.59
N LYS A 469 26.69 -18.31 -2.50
CA LYS A 469 27.51 -17.09 -2.50
C LYS A 469 28.91 -17.27 -3.09
N ARG A 470 29.51 -18.46 -2.94
CA ARG A 470 30.80 -18.81 -3.59
C ARG A 470 30.61 -18.95 -5.09
N MET A 471 29.51 -19.59 -5.48
CA MET A 471 29.01 -19.73 -6.84
C MET A 471 28.72 -18.37 -7.49
N ASP A 472 27.98 -17.52 -6.80
CA ASP A 472 27.41 -16.30 -7.34
C ASP A 472 27.33 -15.21 -6.26
N LYS A 473 28.36 -14.35 -6.22
CA LYS A 473 28.45 -13.24 -5.26
C LYS A 473 27.34 -12.20 -5.46
N ALA A 474 26.76 -12.13 -6.66
CA ALA A 474 25.73 -11.18 -7.05
C ALA A 474 24.29 -11.75 -6.92
N LEU A 475 24.10 -12.89 -6.25
CA LEU A 475 22.80 -13.55 -6.09
C LEU A 475 21.90 -12.84 -5.05
N PRO A 476 20.66 -12.43 -5.38
CA PRO A 476 20.02 -12.39 -6.69
C PRO A 476 20.42 -11.19 -7.53
N GLY A 477 20.66 -11.42 -8.82
CA GLY A 477 20.86 -10.36 -9.80
C GLY A 477 19.93 -10.51 -10.99
N SER A 478 19.94 -9.49 -11.86
CA SER A 478 19.20 -9.53 -13.14
C SER A 478 19.66 -10.70 -14.03
N HIS A 479 20.92 -11.11 -13.92
CA HIS A 479 21.47 -12.30 -14.56
C HIS A 479 20.79 -13.58 -14.06
N THR A 480 20.58 -13.74 -12.74
CA THR A 480 19.92 -14.93 -12.16
C THR A 480 18.55 -15.14 -12.78
N ARG A 481 17.78 -14.07 -12.93
CA ARG A 481 16.48 -14.11 -13.61
C ARG A 481 16.63 -14.51 -15.08
N ALA A 482 17.60 -13.94 -15.80
CA ALA A 482 17.86 -14.25 -17.20
C ALA A 482 18.27 -15.72 -17.43
N LEU A 483 18.97 -16.36 -16.49
CA LEU A 483 19.24 -17.81 -16.53
C LEU A 483 17.92 -18.59 -16.59
N TYR A 484 17.11 -18.51 -15.52
CA TYR A 484 15.90 -19.31 -15.36
C TYR A 484 14.79 -18.94 -16.36
N ASP A 485 14.63 -17.67 -16.73
CA ASP A 485 13.55 -17.24 -17.63
C ASP A 485 13.72 -17.78 -19.07
N THR A 486 14.88 -18.35 -19.43
CA THR A 486 15.14 -19.00 -20.74
C THR A 486 15.05 -20.54 -20.72
N LEU A 487 14.82 -21.17 -19.57
CA LEU A 487 14.83 -22.63 -19.41
C LEU A 487 13.42 -23.24 -19.36
N THR A 488 13.32 -24.53 -19.71
CA THR A 488 12.16 -25.35 -19.37
C THR A 488 12.13 -25.67 -17.87
N LYS A 489 10.99 -26.15 -17.34
CA LYS A 489 10.87 -26.53 -15.92
C LYS A 489 11.84 -27.64 -15.50
N ARG A 490 12.19 -28.57 -16.41
CA ARG A 490 13.10 -29.69 -16.12
C ARG A 490 14.56 -29.23 -16.09
N GLU A 491 14.96 -28.41 -17.06
CA GLU A 491 16.28 -27.76 -17.07
C GLU A 491 16.47 -26.84 -15.86
N ALA A 492 15.46 -26.07 -15.48
CA ALA A 492 15.48 -25.23 -14.28
C ALA A 492 15.70 -26.04 -13.00
N LYS A 493 14.99 -27.17 -12.83
CA LYS A 493 15.22 -28.11 -11.71
C LYS A 493 16.67 -28.61 -11.67
N VAL A 494 17.26 -28.92 -12.83
CA VAL A 494 18.66 -29.35 -12.93
C VAL A 494 19.62 -28.22 -12.57
N LEU A 495 19.46 -27.03 -13.15
CA LEU A 495 20.27 -25.86 -12.82
C LEU A 495 20.18 -25.53 -11.32
N ALA A 496 18.98 -25.58 -10.73
CA ALA A 496 18.75 -25.33 -9.32
C ALA A 496 19.46 -26.33 -8.41
N GLN A 497 19.49 -27.63 -8.76
CA GLN A 497 20.28 -28.63 -8.02
C GLN A 497 21.78 -28.29 -8.06
N LEU A 498 22.30 -27.95 -9.24
CA LEU A 498 23.71 -27.60 -9.45
C LEU A 498 24.10 -26.29 -8.73
N ARG A 499 23.25 -25.27 -8.75
CA ARG A 499 23.49 -23.94 -8.15
C ARG A 499 23.31 -23.89 -6.64
N THR A 500 22.50 -24.76 -6.06
CA THR A 500 22.26 -24.78 -4.60
C THR A 500 23.16 -25.77 -3.85
N GLY A 501 23.67 -26.80 -4.53
CA GLY A 501 24.42 -27.88 -3.88
C GLY A 501 23.53 -28.98 -3.28
N MET A 502 22.20 -28.78 -3.27
CA MET A 502 21.21 -29.79 -2.91
C MET A 502 20.78 -30.53 -4.17
N SER A 503 21.44 -31.66 -4.45
CA SER A 503 21.32 -32.43 -5.70
C SER A 503 21.18 -33.92 -5.42
N ALA A 504 20.77 -34.72 -6.40
CA ALA A 504 20.65 -36.18 -6.26
C ALA A 504 22.01 -36.94 -6.21
N LEU A 505 23.13 -36.26 -5.94
CA LEU A 505 24.46 -36.86 -5.86
C LEU A 505 24.77 -37.37 -4.45
N ASN A 506 25.57 -38.44 -4.35
CA ASN A 506 25.88 -39.12 -3.07
C ASN A 506 26.48 -38.15 -2.03
N GLY A 507 27.32 -37.20 -2.45
CA GLY A 507 27.89 -36.17 -1.56
C GLY A 507 26.87 -35.22 -0.92
N TYR A 508 25.65 -35.14 -1.44
CA TYR A 508 24.51 -34.51 -0.76
C TYR A 508 23.61 -35.54 -0.05
N LEU A 509 23.30 -36.67 -0.69
CA LEU A 509 22.41 -37.70 -0.13
C LEU A 509 22.93 -38.30 1.18
N HIS A 510 24.23 -38.60 1.28
CA HIS A 510 24.86 -39.07 2.53
C HIS A 510 24.78 -38.02 3.64
N ARG A 511 24.96 -36.74 3.31
CA ARG A 511 24.86 -35.62 4.25
C ARG A 511 23.47 -35.44 4.87
N ILE A 512 22.43 -35.96 4.21
CA ILE A 512 21.04 -35.97 4.71
C ILE A 512 20.59 -37.36 5.18
N GLY A 513 21.51 -38.34 5.27
CA GLY A 513 21.22 -39.71 5.72
C GLY A 513 20.39 -40.55 4.76
N VAL A 514 20.43 -40.26 3.45
CA VAL A 514 19.68 -40.99 2.41
C VAL A 514 20.54 -42.01 1.65
N ALA A 515 21.87 -41.84 1.65
CA ALA A 515 22.80 -42.80 1.06
C ALA A 515 23.87 -43.18 2.11
N ASP A 516 24.33 -44.42 2.08
CA ASP A 516 25.29 -44.96 3.08
C ASP A 516 26.72 -44.42 2.93
N SER A 517 27.04 -43.81 1.78
CA SER A 517 28.35 -43.23 1.48
C SER A 517 28.23 -42.00 0.61
N ASP A 518 29.18 -41.05 0.75
CA ASP A 518 29.30 -39.91 -0.15
C ASP A 518 30.12 -40.21 -1.41
N VAL A 519 30.78 -41.37 -1.50
CA VAL A 519 31.67 -41.75 -2.60
C VAL A 519 30.89 -41.95 -3.91
N CYS A 520 31.47 -41.51 -5.02
CA CYS A 520 30.95 -41.74 -6.37
C CYS A 520 31.31 -43.15 -6.86
N ASP A 521 30.43 -43.80 -7.63
CA ASP A 521 30.62 -45.14 -8.22
C ASP A 521 31.96 -45.33 -8.96
N CYS A 522 32.57 -44.25 -9.46
CA CYS A 522 33.88 -44.30 -10.11
C CYS A 522 35.06 -44.55 -9.14
N GLY A 523 34.80 -44.63 -7.83
CA GLY A 523 35.74 -44.97 -6.76
C GLY A 523 36.77 -43.90 -6.40
N GLN A 524 36.74 -42.72 -7.02
CA GLN A 524 37.86 -41.76 -6.96
C GLN A 524 37.70 -40.64 -5.93
N ALA A 525 36.48 -40.25 -5.59
CA ALA A 525 36.20 -39.13 -4.68
C ALA A 525 34.73 -39.15 -4.20
N ALA A 526 34.43 -38.30 -3.22
CA ALA A 526 33.05 -37.94 -2.89
C ALA A 526 32.33 -37.34 -4.10
N GLU A 527 31.08 -37.75 -4.32
CA GLU A 527 30.23 -37.34 -5.44
C GLU A 527 29.70 -35.92 -5.22
N THR A 528 30.58 -34.95 -5.43
CA THR A 528 30.26 -33.53 -5.46
C THR A 528 29.89 -33.08 -6.88
N ILE A 529 29.24 -31.93 -6.99
CA ILE A 529 28.91 -31.32 -8.30
C ILE A 529 30.18 -31.03 -9.11
N GLU A 530 31.26 -30.60 -8.46
CA GLU A 530 32.55 -30.37 -9.12
C GLU A 530 33.16 -31.68 -9.64
N HIS A 531 33.07 -32.77 -8.86
CA HIS A 531 33.48 -34.09 -9.33
C HIS A 531 32.62 -34.56 -10.51
N PHE A 532 31.30 -34.50 -10.37
CA PHE A 532 30.34 -34.91 -11.40
C PHE A 532 30.53 -34.17 -12.73
N LEU A 533 30.65 -32.84 -12.70
CA LEU A 533 30.79 -32.01 -13.91
C LEU A 533 32.19 -32.06 -14.54
N PHE A 534 33.26 -32.23 -13.76
CA PHE A 534 34.63 -31.96 -14.25
C PHE A 534 35.69 -33.02 -13.96
N ARG A 535 35.44 -34.02 -13.10
CA ARG A 535 36.47 -34.99 -12.66
C ARG A 535 36.07 -36.48 -12.74
N CYS A 536 34.78 -36.79 -12.80
CA CYS A 536 34.25 -38.15 -12.84
C CYS A 536 34.52 -38.86 -14.18
N LYS A 537 35.42 -39.84 -14.20
CA LYS A 537 35.76 -40.61 -15.42
C LYS A 537 34.59 -41.39 -16.03
N LYS A 538 33.50 -41.62 -15.29
CA LYS A 538 32.24 -42.25 -15.77
C LYS A 538 31.60 -41.45 -16.90
N TRP A 539 31.84 -40.15 -16.98
CA TRP A 539 31.16 -39.20 -17.88
C TRP A 539 32.07 -38.56 -18.94
N THR A 540 33.25 -39.14 -19.18
CA THR A 540 34.28 -38.58 -20.07
C THR A 540 33.78 -38.35 -21.50
N GLY A 541 32.90 -39.22 -22.02
CA GLY A 541 32.30 -39.03 -23.35
C GLY A 541 31.26 -37.90 -23.39
N GLN A 542 30.49 -37.71 -22.31
CA GLN A 542 29.51 -36.63 -22.23
C GLN A 542 30.16 -35.25 -22.00
N TRP A 543 31.39 -35.18 -21.49
CA TRP A 543 32.13 -33.92 -21.37
C TRP A 543 32.38 -33.21 -22.69
N GLU A 544 32.31 -33.88 -23.83
CA GLU A 544 32.38 -33.25 -25.15
C GLU A 544 31.36 -32.11 -25.30
N ILE A 545 30.16 -32.25 -24.70
CA ILE A 545 29.11 -31.22 -24.65
C ILE A 545 29.62 -29.92 -24.02
N MET A 546 30.48 -29.99 -23.00
CA MET A 546 31.01 -28.81 -22.28
C MET A 546 32.37 -28.35 -22.85
N LEU A 547 33.19 -29.28 -23.33
CA LEU A 547 34.51 -29.01 -23.90
C LEU A 547 34.47 -28.20 -25.21
N GLN A 548 33.35 -28.22 -25.93
CA GLN A 548 33.11 -27.40 -27.12
C GLN A 548 33.06 -25.89 -26.81
N TYR A 549 32.62 -25.49 -25.61
CA TYR A 549 32.42 -24.08 -25.24
C TYR A 549 33.64 -23.46 -24.56
N SER A 550 34.31 -24.17 -23.65
CA SER A 550 35.59 -23.69 -23.10
C SER A 550 36.43 -24.77 -22.43
N ARG A 551 37.53 -25.17 -23.10
CA ARG A 551 38.57 -26.00 -22.46
C ARG A 551 39.33 -25.27 -21.35
N THR A 552 39.51 -23.95 -21.47
CA THR A 552 40.29 -23.13 -20.53
C THR A 552 39.53 -22.75 -19.26
N LYS A 553 38.20 -22.92 -19.23
CA LYS A 553 37.35 -22.70 -18.05
C LYS A 553 36.90 -24.00 -17.37
N MET A 554 37.36 -25.17 -17.82
CA MET A 554 37.06 -26.45 -17.14
C MET A 554 37.44 -26.39 -15.66
N GLY A 555 36.53 -26.84 -14.78
CA GLY A 555 36.65 -26.69 -13.32
C GLY A 555 36.11 -25.37 -12.75
N ASN A 556 35.83 -24.35 -13.59
CA ASN A 556 35.20 -23.11 -13.11
C ASN A 556 33.67 -23.30 -13.00
N LEU A 557 33.24 -23.68 -11.81
CA LEU A 557 31.84 -23.95 -11.50
C LEU A 557 30.94 -22.71 -11.64
N SER A 558 31.41 -21.52 -11.25
CA SER A 558 30.68 -20.26 -11.39
C SER A 558 30.38 -19.93 -12.86
N PHE A 559 31.38 -20.06 -13.73
CA PHE A 559 31.24 -19.86 -15.18
C PHE A 559 30.20 -20.80 -15.78
N PHE A 560 30.36 -22.11 -15.59
CA PHE A 560 29.46 -23.13 -16.14
C PHE A 560 28.06 -23.16 -15.53
N LEU A 561 27.79 -22.43 -14.44
CA LEU A 561 26.46 -22.33 -13.83
C LEU A 561 25.92 -20.88 -13.80
N GLY A 562 26.56 -19.97 -14.53
CA GLY A 562 26.11 -18.60 -14.76
C GLY A 562 26.14 -17.69 -13.52
N GLY A 563 27.02 -17.93 -12.55
CA GLY A 563 27.19 -17.10 -11.35
C GLY A 563 28.41 -16.17 -11.42
N LYS A 564 28.33 -14.98 -10.80
CA LYS A 564 29.48 -14.06 -10.71
C LYS A 564 30.46 -14.53 -9.65
N ALA A 565 31.66 -14.94 -10.05
CA ALA A 565 32.72 -15.31 -9.12
C ALA A 565 33.29 -14.07 -8.40
N ALA A 566 33.97 -14.29 -7.27
CA ALA A 566 34.61 -13.20 -6.52
C ALA A 566 35.76 -12.52 -7.27
N THR A 567 36.30 -13.17 -8.30
CA THR A 567 37.37 -12.68 -9.19
C THR A 567 36.85 -11.91 -10.41
N ASP A 568 35.53 -11.91 -10.66
CA ASP A 568 34.95 -11.32 -11.86
C ASP A 568 34.70 -9.82 -11.68
N ASP A 569 34.96 -9.04 -12.73
CA ASP A 569 34.81 -7.58 -12.74
C ASP A 569 33.34 -7.11 -12.77
N ASP A 570 33.13 -5.80 -12.71
CA ASP A 570 31.79 -5.19 -12.71
C ASP A 570 31.13 -5.06 -14.10
N LYS A 571 31.82 -5.43 -15.17
CA LYS A 571 31.28 -5.55 -16.54
C LYS A 571 30.88 -6.98 -16.89
N TRP A 572 31.16 -7.95 -16.00
CA TRP A 572 30.82 -9.36 -16.14
C TRP A 572 29.36 -9.62 -16.54
N ARG A 573 29.16 -10.68 -17.33
CA ARG A 573 27.85 -11.20 -17.75
C ARG A 573 27.86 -12.73 -17.70
N PRO A 574 26.72 -13.39 -17.44
CA PRO A 574 26.63 -14.84 -17.47
C PRO A 574 26.83 -15.37 -18.89
N ASP A 575 27.57 -16.46 -19.02
CA ASP A 575 27.60 -17.25 -20.25
C ASP A 575 26.40 -18.21 -20.27
N LEU A 576 25.40 -17.89 -21.10
CA LEU A 576 24.18 -18.68 -21.20
C LEU A 576 24.40 -20.00 -21.96
N GLU A 577 25.41 -20.07 -22.82
CA GLU A 577 25.70 -21.27 -23.63
C GLU A 577 26.47 -22.28 -22.80
N ALA A 578 27.50 -21.86 -22.08
CA ALA A 578 28.20 -22.68 -21.09
C ALA A 578 27.24 -23.21 -20.01
N MET A 579 26.31 -22.39 -19.52
CA MET A 579 25.27 -22.82 -18.58
C MET A 579 24.34 -23.87 -19.18
N ARG A 580 23.87 -23.68 -20.42
CA ARG A 580 23.06 -24.68 -21.12
C ARG A 580 23.83 -25.98 -21.35
N ALA A 581 25.12 -25.91 -21.70
CA ALA A 581 25.96 -27.10 -21.87
C ALA A 581 26.07 -27.92 -20.56
N ALA A 582 26.27 -27.27 -19.42
CA ALA A 582 26.30 -27.93 -18.11
C ALA A 582 24.94 -28.56 -17.73
N VAL A 583 23.83 -27.88 -18.02
CA VAL A 583 22.47 -28.41 -17.80
C VAL A 583 22.19 -29.59 -18.73
N GLN A 584 22.57 -29.51 -20.02
CA GLN A 584 22.39 -30.58 -20.99
C GLN A 584 23.25 -31.81 -20.67
N PHE A 585 24.51 -31.64 -20.23
CA PHE A 585 25.33 -32.71 -19.68
C PHE A 585 24.61 -33.45 -18.54
N ALA A 586 24.10 -32.70 -17.55
CA ALA A 586 23.41 -33.27 -16.39
C ALA A 586 22.05 -33.91 -16.75
N MET A 587 21.42 -33.46 -17.85
CA MET A 587 20.19 -34.04 -18.40
C MET A 587 20.43 -35.33 -19.20
N VAL A 588 21.48 -35.38 -20.04
CA VAL A 588 21.84 -36.54 -20.87
C VAL A 588 22.32 -37.71 -20.02
N THR A 589 23.12 -37.44 -18.99
CA THR A 589 23.56 -38.45 -18.01
C THR A 589 22.41 -38.96 -17.14
N LYS A 590 21.30 -38.22 -17.03
CA LYS A 590 20.10 -38.47 -16.18
C LYS A 590 20.39 -38.67 -14.69
N TRP A 591 21.65 -38.50 -14.27
CA TRP A 591 22.17 -38.86 -12.96
C TRP A 591 21.59 -38.01 -11.81
N LEU A 592 20.97 -36.87 -12.15
CA LEU A 592 20.26 -35.98 -11.23
C LEU A 592 18.73 -36.22 -11.14
N ASP A 593 18.22 -37.31 -11.75
CA ASP A 593 16.81 -37.68 -11.68
C ASP A 593 16.60 -38.90 -10.76
N LEU A 594 16.22 -38.65 -9.50
CA LEU A 594 16.06 -39.68 -8.46
C LEU A 594 15.14 -40.85 -8.87
N ALA A 595 14.11 -40.57 -9.68
CA ALA A 595 13.18 -41.59 -10.18
C ALA A 595 13.80 -42.58 -11.19
N GLN A 596 15.09 -42.42 -11.52
CA GLN A 596 15.87 -43.34 -12.35
C GLN A 596 17.09 -43.91 -11.60
N ARG A 597 17.18 -43.66 -10.28
CA ARG A 597 18.13 -44.33 -9.37
C ARG A 597 17.47 -45.45 -8.56
N GLU A 598 16.14 -45.57 -8.56
CA GLU A 598 15.41 -46.63 -7.84
C GLU A 598 15.68 -48.05 -8.40
N ASP A 599 16.24 -48.17 -9.62
CA ASP A 599 16.73 -49.44 -10.19
C ASP A 599 18.17 -49.82 -9.74
N THR A 600 18.74 -49.11 -8.75
CA THR A 600 20.15 -49.26 -8.32
C THR A 600 20.38 -49.35 -6.79
N TYR A 601 19.32 -49.54 -6.01
CA TYR A 601 19.37 -49.76 -4.55
C TYR A 601 18.55 -50.98 -4.13
#